data_AF-A0A3M1YNK5-F1
#
_entry.id   AF-A0A3M1YNK5-F1
#
_cell.length_a   1.000
_cell.length_b   1.000
_cell.length_c   1.000
_cell.angle_alpha   90.00
_cell.angle_beta   90.00
_cell.angle_gamma   90.00
#
_symmetry.space_group_name_H-M   'P 1'
#
loop_
_entity.id
_entity.type
_entity.pdbx_description
1 polymer ?
#
loop_
_entity_poly.entity_id
_entity_poly.type
_entity_poly.pdbx_seq_one_letter_code
_entity_poly.pdbx_strand_id
1 'polypeptide(L)'
;PSGIGALWAIIIGMFVVVLLLLRVGNTIFNREELLGRQIDQLNLRGSLRKIWRYVRATNDNGTVASNIIQWYRQAIPHSLAKLKMPLMVTIGVFIAAFMLGYIFGQDPQYRLPLPEQTSLENSMTTLGQFLEVANVEEQAFLFIVWQNGRILLAATILAIFSFGVVALVLTSATFAILGYLLSQWVLAGYPIGFLGAALLTHGVIEIPIIIIATAAALRLGAVITHLPKGTSVGHAWITALGDTIKIGVGVVLPGLFIAAIIEAYITPRVIVALMGSG
;
A
#
# COMPACT_ATOMS: atom_id res chain seq x y z
N PRO A 1 -19.13 21.90 4.99
CA PRO A 1 -18.70 21.41 6.33
C PRO A 1 -18.03 22.54 7.15
N SER A 2 -18.58 22.87 8.31
CA SER A 2 -18.16 24.01 9.16
C SER A 2 -16.72 23.88 9.65
N GLY A 3 -15.88 24.88 9.37
CA GLY A 3 -14.43 24.89 9.66
C GLY A 3 -14.03 24.60 11.12
N ILE A 4 -14.94 24.82 12.07
CA ILE A 4 -14.73 24.48 13.50
C ILE A 4 -14.58 22.97 13.71
N GLY A 5 -15.35 22.14 12.99
CA GLY A 5 -15.26 20.68 13.12
C GLY A 5 -13.92 20.13 12.59
N ALA A 6 -13.42 20.73 11.50
CA ALA A 6 -12.10 20.40 10.94
C ALA A 6 -10.97 20.79 11.91
N LEU A 7 -11.09 21.94 12.58
CA LEU A 7 -10.11 22.36 13.59
C LEU A 7 -10.05 21.40 14.78
N TRP A 8 -11.20 20.93 15.28
CA TRP A 8 -11.22 19.93 16.35
C TRP A 8 -10.61 18.59 15.92
N ALA A 9 -10.86 18.14 14.69
CA ALA A 9 -10.24 16.93 14.16
C ALA A 9 -8.70 17.05 14.06
N ILE A 10 -8.19 18.22 13.62
CA ILE A 10 -6.76 18.50 13.57
C ILE A 10 -6.15 18.49 14.98
N ILE A 11 -6.79 19.14 15.96
CA ILE A 11 -6.32 19.19 17.35
C ILE A 11 -6.23 17.78 17.94
N ILE A 12 -7.25 16.94 17.73
CA ILE A 12 -7.25 15.54 18.18
C ILE A 12 -6.11 14.77 17.51
N GLY A 13 -5.93 14.93 16.19
CA GLY A 13 -4.85 14.30 15.45
C GLY A 13 -3.46 14.70 16.00
N MET A 14 -3.24 15.99 16.25
CA MET A 14 -2.00 16.50 16.84
C MET A 14 -1.77 15.96 18.25
N PHE A 15 -2.80 15.87 19.08
CA PHE A 15 -2.69 15.32 20.43
C PHE A 15 -2.27 13.84 20.42
N VAL A 16 -2.82 13.04 19.52
CA VAL A 16 -2.42 11.64 19.33
C VAL A 16 -0.96 11.55 18.90
N VAL A 17 -0.51 12.40 17.96
CA VAL A 17 0.89 12.46 17.53
C VAL A 17 1.81 12.80 18.70
N VAL A 18 1.44 13.79 19.53
CA VAL A 18 2.22 14.16 20.73
C VAL A 18 2.32 12.98 21.70
N LEU A 19 1.23 12.30 22.00
CA LEU A 19 1.26 11.13 22.89
C LEU A 19 2.12 9.99 22.33
N LEU A 20 2.08 9.75 21.01
CA LEU A 20 2.95 8.78 20.36
C LEU A 20 4.42 9.20 20.51
N LEU A 21 4.76 10.45 20.20
CA LEU A 21 6.14 10.96 20.32
C LEU A 21 6.65 10.88 21.76
N LEU A 22 5.83 11.22 22.76
CA LEU A 22 6.18 11.13 24.18
C LEU A 22 6.41 9.67 24.60
N ARG A 23 5.55 8.75 24.15
CA ARG A 23 5.70 7.30 24.43
C ARG A 23 7.00 6.76 23.83
N VAL A 24 7.27 7.11 22.58
CA VAL A 24 8.49 6.71 21.86
C VAL A 24 9.72 7.24 22.57
N GLY A 25 9.75 8.54 22.86
CA GLY A 25 10.84 9.18 23.60
C GLY A 25 11.13 8.46 24.92
N ASN A 26 10.11 8.24 25.75
CA ASN A 26 10.28 7.61 27.05
C ASN A 26 10.79 6.15 26.97
N THR A 27 10.42 5.41 25.91
CA THR A 27 10.92 4.05 25.69
C THR A 27 12.33 3.98 25.12
N ILE A 28 12.75 4.97 24.32
CA ILE A 28 14.07 5.03 23.71
C ILE A 28 15.10 5.57 24.72
N PHE A 29 14.81 6.68 25.40
CA PHE A 29 15.72 7.31 26.35
C PHE A 29 16.07 6.41 27.54
N ASN A 30 15.09 5.71 28.13
CA ASN A 30 15.34 4.75 29.22
C ASN A 30 16.24 3.57 28.82
N ARG A 31 16.37 3.28 27.51
CA ARG A 31 17.23 2.19 27.01
C ARG A 31 18.57 2.67 26.49
N GLU A 32 18.66 3.90 25.98
CA GLU A 32 19.90 4.46 25.45
C GLU A 32 20.82 5.06 26.54
N GLU A 33 20.28 5.50 27.68
CA GLU A 33 21.10 5.91 28.85
C GLU A 33 22.01 4.76 29.34
N LEU A 34 21.56 3.51 29.19
CA LEU A 34 22.33 2.31 29.52
C LEU A 34 23.35 1.89 28.45
N LEU A 35 23.26 2.45 27.23
CA LEU A 35 24.09 2.09 26.07
C LEU A 35 25.04 3.22 25.63
N GLY A 36 25.01 4.39 26.29
CA GLY A 36 25.87 5.55 26.01
C GLY A 36 27.37 5.28 26.09
N ARG A 37 27.81 4.09 26.52
CA ARG A 37 29.22 3.64 26.50
C ARG A 37 29.63 2.84 25.25
N GLN A 38 28.71 2.57 24.32
CA GLN A 38 28.97 1.79 23.09
C GLN A 38 28.72 2.57 21.78
N ILE A 39 28.57 3.89 21.84
CA ILE A 39 28.52 4.77 20.64
C ILE A 39 29.94 4.93 20.06
N ASP A 40 30.69 3.84 19.97
CA ASP A 40 32.00 3.84 19.35
C ASP A 40 31.97 2.85 18.19
N GLN A 41 32.10 3.41 16.98
CA GLN A 41 32.18 2.77 15.66
C GLN A 41 30.83 2.43 14.97
N LEU A 42 30.26 3.42 14.28
CA LEU A 42 29.23 3.22 13.25
C LEU A 42 29.80 2.40 12.06
N ASN A 43 29.72 1.07 12.14
CA ASN A 43 30.15 0.18 11.08
C ASN A 43 29.06 0.00 10.00
N LEU A 44 29.00 0.93 9.03
CA LEU A 44 28.04 0.91 7.92
C LEU A 44 28.06 -0.39 7.11
N ARG A 45 29.26 -0.93 6.83
CA ARG A 45 29.42 -2.21 6.12
C ARG A 45 28.82 -3.38 6.93
N GLY A 46 29.00 -3.35 8.25
CA GLY A 46 28.40 -4.30 9.18
C GLY A 46 26.87 -4.25 9.16
N SER A 47 26.29 -3.05 9.15
CA SER A 47 24.83 -2.85 9.06
C SER A 47 24.26 -3.38 7.75
N LEU A 48 24.88 -3.07 6.60
CA LEU A 48 24.47 -3.60 5.29
C LEU A 48 24.55 -5.12 5.23
N ARG A 49 25.62 -5.72 5.76
CA ARG A 49 25.77 -7.18 5.83
C ARG A 49 24.69 -7.82 6.72
N LYS A 50 24.31 -7.17 7.82
CA LYS A 50 23.20 -7.62 8.68
C LYS A 50 21.86 -7.54 7.93
N ILE A 51 21.57 -6.43 7.25
CA ILE A 51 20.36 -6.28 6.43
C ILE A 51 20.29 -7.42 5.41
N TRP A 52 21.36 -7.64 4.64
CA TRP A 52 21.40 -8.70 3.64
C TRP A 52 21.21 -10.10 4.22
N ARG A 53 21.74 -10.36 5.42
CA ARG A 53 21.48 -11.60 6.15
C ARG A 53 19.99 -11.78 6.43
N TYR A 54 19.30 -10.75 6.91
CA TYR A 54 17.86 -10.81 7.21
C TYR A 54 16.97 -10.88 5.96
N VAL A 55 17.39 -10.31 4.84
CA VAL A 55 16.72 -10.51 3.53
C VAL A 55 16.69 -11.99 3.16
N ARG A 56 17.77 -12.74 3.46
CA ARG A 56 17.86 -14.17 3.17
C ARG A 56 17.47 -15.08 4.33
N ALA A 57 17.13 -14.53 5.49
CA ALA A 57 16.89 -15.30 6.71
C ALA A 57 15.54 -16.00 6.69
N THR A 58 15.50 -17.27 7.10
CA THR A 58 14.28 -18.07 7.24
C THR A 58 13.58 -17.89 8.59
N ASN A 59 14.28 -17.37 9.61
CA ASN A 59 13.76 -17.14 10.96
C ASN A 59 14.35 -15.87 11.61
N ASP A 60 13.92 -15.60 12.84
CA ASP A 60 14.36 -14.41 13.60
C ASP A 60 15.80 -14.53 14.12
N ASN A 61 16.34 -15.76 14.21
CA ASN A 61 17.73 -16.03 14.58
C ASN A 61 18.72 -15.70 13.44
N GLY A 62 18.22 -15.35 12.25
CA GLY A 62 19.06 -14.98 11.10
C GLY A 62 19.63 -16.18 10.36
N THR A 63 19.03 -17.38 10.46
CA THR A 63 19.47 -18.55 9.68
C THR A 63 19.21 -18.31 8.21
N VAL A 64 20.26 -18.34 7.39
CA VAL A 64 20.17 -18.04 5.96
C VAL A 64 19.63 -19.25 5.20
N ALA A 65 18.71 -19.02 4.26
CA ALA A 65 18.22 -20.07 3.37
C ALA A 65 19.36 -20.67 2.53
N SER A 66 19.39 -22.00 2.41
CA SER A 66 20.41 -22.70 1.62
C SER A 66 20.18 -22.59 0.11
N ASN A 67 18.93 -22.43 -0.32
CA ASN A 67 18.55 -22.28 -1.72
C ASN A 67 17.27 -21.42 -1.88
N ILE A 68 16.95 -21.07 -3.13
CA ILE A 68 15.80 -20.22 -3.48
C ILE A 68 14.47 -20.88 -3.09
N ILE A 69 14.35 -22.20 -3.22
CA ILE A 69 13.14 -22.94 -2.87
C ILE A 69 12.87 -22.84 -1.36
N GLN A 70 13.91 -23.04 -0.53
CA GLN A 70 13.81 -22.88 0.92
C GLN A 70 13.49 -21.43 1.28
N TRP A 71 14.12 -20.47 0.61
CA TRP A 71 13.83 -19.05 0.80
C TRP A 71 12.35 -18.74 0.53
N TYR A 72 11.79 -19.21 -0.58
CA TYR A 72 10.39 -18.99 -0.91
C TYR A 72 9.43 -19.74 0.01
N ARG A 73 9.73 -21.00 0.39
CA ARG A 73 8.83 -21.82 1.22
C ARG A 73 8.89 -21.50 2.71
N GLN A 74 9.99 -20.97 3.22
CA GLN A 74 10.19 -20.73 4.65
C GLN A 74 10.36 -19.24 4.98
N ALA A 75 11.20 -18.53 4.23
CA ALA A 75 11.52 -17.13 4.56
C ALA A 75 10.37 -16.18 4.26
N ILE A 76 9.64 -16.38 3.15
CA ILE A 76 8.51 -15.52 2.75
C ILE A 76 7.30 -15.69 3.68
N PRO A 77 6.79 -16.91 3.94
CA PRO A 77 5.66 -17.10 4.87
C PRO A 77 5.98 -16.61 6.28
N HIS A 78 7.22 -16.79 6.76
CA HIS A 78 7.65 -16.28 8.05
C HIS A 78 7.55 -14.75 8.12
N SER A 79 8.02 -14.04 7.09
CA SER A 79 7.91 -12.57 7.04
C SER A 79 6.47 -12.09 6.89
N LEU A 80 5.65 -12.78 6.07
CA LEU A 80 4.21 -12.47 5.92
C LEU A 80 3.44 -12.69 7.22
N ALA A 81 3.77 -13.72 8.02
CA ALA A 81 3.12 -13.99 9.29
C ALA A 81 3.27 -12.83 10.30
N LYS A 82 4.33 -12.02 10.17
CA LYS A 82 4.56 -10.81 10.99
C LYS A 82 3.72 -9.61 10.55
N LEU A 83 3.07 -9.68 9.39
CA LEU A 83 2.24 -8.59 8.88
C LEU A 83 0.78 -8.65 9.35
N LYS A 84 0.35 -9.64 10.14
CA LYS A 84 -1.07 -9.80 10.52
C LYS A 84 -1.74 -8.51 11.01
N MET A 85 -1.14 -7.84 12.00
CA MET A 85 -1.67 -6.58 12.53
C MET A 85 -1.56 -5.42 11.51
N PRO A 86 -0.40 -5.15 10.90
CA PRO A 86 -0.30 -4.17 9.82
C PRO A 86 -1.31 -4.39 8.69
N LEU A 87 -1.56 -5.63 8.31
CA LEU A 87 -2.50 -6.02 7.25
C LEU A 87 -3.94 -5.64 7.63
N MET A 88 -4.36 -5.94 8.86
CA MET A 88 -5.69 -5.56 9.34
C MET A 88 -5.89 -4.05 9.34
N VAL A 89 -4.87 -3.29 9.78
CA VAL A 89 -4.90 -1.82 9.75
C VAL A 89 -4.99 -1.31 8.31
N THR A 90 -4.13 -1.80 7.41
CA THR A 90 -4.13 -1.42 5.99
C THR A 90 -5.48 -1.70 5.33
N ILE A 91 -6.03 -2.90 5.52
CA ILE A 91 -7.35 -3.27 4.96
C ILE A 91 -8.43 -2.34 5.50
N GLY A 92 -8.45 -2.08 6.81
CA GLY A 92 -9.42 -1.16 7.41
C GLY A 92 -9.32 0.25 6.84
N VAL A 93 -8.10 0.77 6.67
CA VAL A 93 -7.87 2.10 6.06
C VAL A 93 -8.30 2.13 4.59
N PHE A 94 -8.03 1.09 3.82
CA PHE A 94 -8.40 1.03 2.41
C PHE A 94 -9.92 0.99 2.23
N ILE A 95 -10.62 0.19 3.05
CA ILE A 95 -12.09 0.16 3.08
C ILE A 95 -12.63 1.54 3.47
N ALA A 96 -12.08 2.16 4.53
CA ALA A 96 -12.51 3.48 4.95
C ALA A 96 -12.28 4.54 3.87
N ALA A 97 -11.13 4.54 3.21
CA ALA A 97 -10.79 5.46 2.12
C ALA A 97 -11.78 5.29 0.95
N PHE A 98 -12.04 4.06 0.52
CA PHE A 98 -13.02 3.76 -0.52
C PHE A 98 -14.43 4.25 -0.16
N MET A 99 -14.89 3.94 1.05
CA MET A 99 -16.22 4.37 1.52
C MET A 99 -16.32 5.89 1.61
N LEU A 100 -15.29 6.56 2.11
CA LEU A 100 -15.24 8.03 2.16
C LEU A 100 -15.29 8.64 0.77
N GLY A 101 -14.53 8.09 -0.19
CA GLY A 101 -14.59 8.52 -1.59
C GLY A 101 -16.00 8.37 -2.17
N TYR A 102 -16.63 7.21 -1.96
CA TYR A 102 -17.98 6.94 -2.44
C TYR A 102 -19.01 7.91 -1.84
N ILE A 103 -18.96 8.13 -0.52
CA ILE A 103 -19.85 9.07 0.17
C ILE A 103 -19.63 10.50 -0.35
N PHE A 104 -18.38 10.91 -0.52
CA PHE A 104 -18.04 12.25 -0.99
C PHE A 104 -18.58 12.54 -2.39
N GLY A 105 -18.55 11.55 -3.29
CA GLY A 105 -19.08 11.72 -4.64
C GLY A 105 -20.61 11.74 -4.73
N GLN A 106 -21.32 11.34 -3.68
CA GLN A 106 -22.79 11.48 -3.63
C GLN A 106 -23.25 12.93 -3.42
N ASP A 107 -22.37 13.79 -2.88
CA ASP A 107 -22.67 15.20 -2.63
C ASP A 107 -22.91 15.95 -3.95
N PRO A 108 -24.07 16.62 -4.12
CA PRO A 108 -24.40 17.39 -5.33
C PRO A 108 -23.34 18.39 -5.76
N GLN A 109 -22.54 18.94 -4.84
CA GLN A 109 -21.50 19.92 -5.15
C GLN A 109 -20.29 19.32 -5.87
N TYR A 110 -20.05 18.01 -5.69
CA TYR A 110 -18.88 17.31 -6.21
C TYR A 110 -19.23 16.30 -7.30
N ARG A 111 -20.47 16.34 -7.82
CA ARG A 111 -20.88 15.47 -8.92
C ARG A 111 -20.24 15.91 -10.23
N LEU A 112 -19.71 14.95 -10.97
CA LEU A 112 -19.23 15.20 -12.32
C LEU A 112 -20.44 15.37 -13.26
N PRO A 113 -20.38 16.31 -14.22
CA PRO A 113 -21.41 16.45 -15.25
C PRO A 113 -21.24 15.35 -16.29
N LEU A 114 -21.63 14.12 -15.93
CA LEU A 114 -21.57 12.98 -16.84
C LEU A 114 -22.78 12.99 -17.77
N PRO A 115 -22.61 12.69 -19.07
CA PRO A 115 -23.73 12.57 -19.99
C PRO A 115 -24.70 11.49 -19.51
N GLU A 116 -26.01 11.81 -19.45
CA GLU A 116 -27.00 10.77 -19.18
C GLU A 116 -26.90 9.65 -20.22
N GLN A 117 -27.15 8.41 -19.79
CA GLN A 117 -27.05 7.18 -20.57
C GLN A 117 -28.05 7.17 -21.74
N THR A 118 -27.75 7.93 -22.77
CA THR A 118 -28.60 8.17 -23.95
C THR A 118 -28.10 7.38 -25.15
N SER A 119 -26.82 7.00 -25.18
CA SER A 119 -26.23 6.13 -26.20
C SER A 119 -25.10 5.27 -25.65
N LEU A 120 -24.90 4.11 -26.29
CA LEU A 120 -23.79 3.19 -25.99
C LEU A 120 -22.43 3.87 -26.28
N GLU A 121 -22.36 4.71 -27.31
CA GLU A 121 -21.19 5.52 -27.68
C GLU A 121 -20.79 6.50 -26.57
N ASN A 122 -21.75 7.20 -25.95
CA ASN A 122 -21.49 8.10 -24.82
C ASN A 122 -20.98 7.35 -23.58
N SER A 123 -21.40 6.10 -23.41
CA SER A 123 -20.93 5.23 -22.33
C SER A 123 -19.48 4.79 -22.57
N MET A 124 -19.09 4.57 -23.82
CA MET A 124 -17.73 4.20 -24.21
C MET A 124 -16.73 5.34 -24.05
N THR A 125 -17.09 6.54 -24.51
CA THR A 125 -16.24 7.73 -24.35
C THR A 125 -16.04 8.08 -22.88
N THR A 126 -17.11 8.00 -22.09
CA THR A 126 -17.06 8.21 -20.63
C THR A 126 -16.26 7.13 -19.92
N LEU A 127 -16.37 5.85 -20.34
CA LEU A 127 -15.52 4.78 -19.82
C LEU A 127 -14.06 5.02 -20.16
N GLY A 128 -13.72 5.43 -21.39
CA GLY A 128 -12.35 5.74 -21.79
C GLY A 128 -11.74 6.84 -20.92
N GLN A 129 -12.46 7.94 -20.70
CA GLN A 129 -12.03 9.03 -19.81
C GLN A 129 -11.90 8.57 -18.35
N PHE A 130 -12.83 7.73 -17.88
CA PHE A 130 -12.77 7.15 -16.55
C PHE A 130 -11.50 6.30 -16.38
N LEU A 131 -11.21 5.46 -17.37
CA LEU A 131 -10.05 4.58 -17.38
C LEU A 131 -8.76 5.38 -17.47
N GLU A 132 -8.70 6.46 -18.25
CA GLU A 132 -7.57 7.39 -18.30
C GLU A 132 -7.29 8.00 -16.91
N VAL A 133 -8.32 8.48 -16.21
CA VAL A 133 -8.19 8.99 -14.83
C VAL A 133 -7.79 7.88 -13.84
N ALA A 134 -8.30 6.67 -14.05
CA ALA A 134 -7.92 5.49 -13.27
C ALA A 134 -6.54 4.91 -13.66
N ASN A 135 -5.85 5.51 -14.64
CA ASN A 135 -4.58 5.04 -15.25
C ASN A 135 -4.66 3.68 -15.96
N VAL A 136 -5.84 3.22 -16.36
CA VAL A 136 -6.11 1.98 -17.10
C VAL A 136 -6.06 2.24 -18.61
N GLU A 137 -4.96 2.80 -19.11
CA GLU A 137 -4.73 2.93 -20.57
C GLU A 137 -4.01 1.72 -21.15
N GLU A 138 -3.99 1.57 -22.49
CA GLU A 138 -3.10 0.65 -23.22
C GLU A 138 -1.62 1.08 -23.10
N GLN A 139 -1.11 1.10 -21.87
CA GLN A 139 0.28 1.40 -21.60
C GLN A 139 1.13 0.15 -21.78
N ALA A 140 2.37 0.34 -22.23
CA ALA A 140 3.31 -0.76 -22.34
C ALA A 140 3.44 -1.46 -20.98
N PHE A 141 3.37 -2.79 -20.96
CA PHE A 141 3.47 -3.63 -19.76
C PHE A 141 4.56 -3.17 -18.76
N LEU A 142 5.75 -2.83 -19.25
CA LEU A 142 6.86 -2.36 -18.39
C LEU A 142 6.59 -0.99 -17.73
N PHE A 143 5.82 -0.13 -18.38
CA PHE A 143 5.43 1.16 -17.84
C PHE A 143 4.48 0.99 -16.66
N ILE A 144 3.48 0.09 -16.76
CA ILE A 144 2.55 -0.23 -15.67
C ILE A 144 3.32 -0.75 -14.44
N VAL A 145 4.21 -1.72 -14.64
CA VAL A 145 5.06 -2.25 -13.57
C VAL A 145 5.91 -1.16 -12.93
N TRP A 146 6.52 -0.28 -13.73
CA TRP A 146 7.34 0.82 -13.23
C TRP A 146 6.52 1.84 -12.44
N GLN A 147 5.35 2.23 -12.93
CA GLN A 147 4.47 3.21 -12.29
C GLN A 147 4.02 2.71 -10.92
N ASN A 148 3.43 1.52 -10.86
CA ASN A 148 2.95 0.92 -9.62
C ASN A 148 4.11 0.59 -8.66
N GLY A 149 5.20 0.05 -9.18
CA GLY A 149 6.41 -0.23 -8.41
C GLY A 149 7.03 1.04 -7.80
N ARG A 150 7.09 2.14 -8.55
CA ARG A 150 7.61 3.43 -8.10
C ARG A 150 6.76 4.03 -6.97
N ILE A 151 5.43 3.97 -7.08
CA ILE A 151 4.52 4.47 -6.04
C ILE A 151 4.71 3.67 -4.75
N LEU A 152 4.74 2.34 -4.83
CA LEU A 152 4.95 1.49 -3.66
C LEU A 152 6.34 1.67 -3.03
N LEU A 153 7.37 1.86 -3.85
CA LEU A 153 8.72 2.14 -3.39
C LEU A 153 8.81 3.50 -2.72
N ALA A 154 8.23 4.55 -3.30
CA ALA A 154 8.15 5.88 -2.71
C ALA A 154 7.39 5.85 -1.38
N ALA A 155 6.22 5.19 -1.34
CA ALA A 155 5.45 4.97 -0.13
C ALA A 155 6.28 4.27 0.96
N THR A 156 7.04 3.24 0.60
CA THR A 156 7.92 2.50 1.52
C THR A 156 9.05 3.37 2.07
N ILE A 157 9.69 4.18 1.23
CA ILE A 157 10.75 5.10 1.68
C ILE A 157 10.18 6.15 2.62
N LEU A 158 9.07 6.78 2.25
CA LEU A 158 8.42 7.80 3.08
C LEU A 158 7.84 7.22 4.39
N ALA A 159 7.48 5.94 4.41
CA ALA A 159 7.06 5.22 5.61
C ALA A 159 8.13 5.24 6.70
N ILE A 160 9.41 5.14 6.32
CA ILE A 160 10.54 5.14 7.26
C ILE A 160 10.58 6.44 8.07
N PHE A 161 10.28 7.57 7.43
CA PHE A 161 10.32 8.90 8.05
C PHE A 161 9.01 9.32 8.71
N SER A 162 7.93 8.57 8.52
CA SER A 162 6.57 8.93 8.97
C SER A 162 5.98 7.90 9.93
N PHE A 163 6.80 7.03 10.52
CA PHE A 163 6.34 5.92 11.36
C PHE A 163 5.32 5.01 10.66
N GLY A 164 5.38 4.92 9.32
CA GLY A 164 4.48 4.12 8.50
C GLY A 164 3.22 4.82 8.00
N VAL A 165 2.91 6.01 8.50
CA VAL A 165 1.66 6.72 8.20
C VAL A 165 1.54 7.12 6.73
N VAL A 166 2.62 7.62 6.11
CA VAL A 166 2.56 8.07 4.72
C VAL A 166 2.31 6.91 3.76
N ALA A 167 2.75 5.69 4.06
CA ALA A 167 2.40 4.53 3.25
C ALA A 167 0.89 4.31 3.21
N LEU A 168 0.22 4.38 4.37
CA LEU A 168 -1.24 4.25 4.45
C LEU A 168 -1.96 5.36 3.68
N VAL A 169 -1.54 6.61 3.85
CA VAL A 169 -2.19 7.75 3.19
C VAL A 169 -2.03 7.69 1.67
N LEU A 170 -0.80 7.48 1.20
CA LEU A 170 -0.50 7.56 -0.23
C LEU A 170 -1.14 6.40 -1.00
N THR A 171 -1.07 5.16 -0.50
CA THR A 171 -1.59 3.99 -1.23
C THR A 171 -3.10 3.82 -1.07
N SER A 172 -3.73 4.36 -0.02
CA SER A 172 -5.20 4.35 0.10
C SER A 172 -5.89 5.47 -0.70
N ALA A 173 -5.15 6.51 -1.11
CA ALA A 173 -5.70 7.60 -1.91
C ALA A 173 -6.31 7.10 -3.24
N THR A 174 -5.68 6.13 -3.90
CA THR A 174 -6.23 5.50 -5.11
C THR A 174 -7.57 4.83 -4.84
N PHE A 175 -7.74 4.19 -3.68
CA PHE A 175 -9.01 3.58 -3.28
C PHE A 175 -10.09 4.62 -2.97
N ALA A 176 -9.73 5.77 -2.40
CA ALA A 176 -10.66 6.88 -2.25
C ALA A 176 -11.12 7.42 -3.62
N ILE A 177 -10.20 7.58 -4.57
CA ILE A 177 -10.52 7.97 -5.94
C ILE A 177 -11.43 6.93 -6.60
N LEU A 178 -11.12 5.64 -6.47
CA LEU A 178 -11.96 4.56 -7.01
C LEU A 178 -13.37 4.56 -6.40
N GLY A 179 -13.51 4.79 -5.09
CA GLY A 179 -14.81 4.91 -4.44
C GLY A 179 -15.61 6.11 -4.95
N TYR A 180 -14.96 7.27 -5.08
CA TYR A 180 -15.55 8.47 -5.66
C TYR A 180 -16.02 8.21 -7.09
N LEU A 181 -15.15 7.67 -7.93
CA LEU A 181 -15.43 7.36 -9.32
C LEU A 181 -16.57 6.35 -9.47
N LEU A 182 -16.62 5.31 -8.64
CA LEU A 182 -17.75 4.37 -8.60
C LEU A 182 -19.08 5.08 -8.27
N SER A 183 -19.08 6.03 -7.34
CA SER A 183 -20.30 6.78 -7.01
C SER A 183 -20.82 7.59 -8.21
N GLN A 184 -19.91 8.21 -8.99
CA GLN A 184 -20.29 8.96 -10.20
C GLN A 184 -20.87 8.03 -11.26
N TRP A 185 -20.25 6.86 -11.44
CA TRP A 185 -20.69 5.83 -12.38
C TRP A 185 -22.11 5.35 -12.07
N VAL A 186 -22.39 5.05 -10.80
CA VAL A 186 -23.70 4.61 -10.33
C VAL A 186 -24.75 5.71 -10.46
N LEU A 187 -24.41 6.96 -10.10
CA LEU A 187 -25.32 8.09 -10.21
C LEU A 187 -25.71 8.43 -11.65
N ALA A 188 -24.80 8.24 -12.59
CA ALA A 188 -25.06 8.43 -14.03
C ALA A 188 -25.88 7.29 -14.66
N GLY A 189 -26.21 6.24 -13.89
CA GLY A 189 -27.00 5.10 -14.35
C GLY A 189 -26.23 4.06 -15.17
N TYR A 190 -24.90 4.18 -15.28
CA TYR A 190 -24.11 3.26 -16.09
C TYR A 190 -24.07 1.84 -15.50
N PRO A 191 -23.91 0.80 -16.34
CA PRO A 191 -23.89 -0.59 -15.87
C PRO A 191 -22.63 -0.85 -15.05
N ILE A 192 -22.81 -1.34 -13.82
CA ILE A 192 -21.69 -1.66 -12.91
C ILE A 192 -20.80 -2.79 -13.48
N GLY A 193 -21.35 -3.63 -14.35
CA GLY A 193 -20.62 -4.75 -14.99
C GLY A 193 -19.38 -4.29 -15.78
N PHE A 194 -19.47 -3.18 -16.52
CA PHE A 194 -18.34 -2.64 -17.28
C PHE A 194 -17.21 -2.17 -16.37
N LEU A 195 -17.57 -1.41 -15.33
CA LEU A 195 -16.61 -0.90 -14.37
C LEU A 195 -15.97 -2.03 -13.55
N GLY A 196 -16.77 -2.99 -13.11
CA GLY A 196 -16.31 -4.17 -12.40
C GLY A 196 -15.33 -5.00 -13.25
N ALA A 197 -15.62 -5.18 -14.54
CA ALA A 197 -14.71 -5.90 -15.43
C ALA A 197 -13.41 -5.13 -15.68
N ALA A 198 -13.49 -3.81 -15.87
CA ALA A 198 -12.29 -3.00 -16.08
C ALA A 198 -11.37 -3.01 -14.85
N LEU A 199 -11.92 -2.90 -13.64
CA LEU A 199 -11.14 -2.82 -12.40
C LEU A 199 -10.74 -4.19 -11.84
N LEU A 200 -11.65 -5.15 -11.80
CA LEU A 200 -11.40 -6.41 -11.09
C LEU A 200 -10.55 -7.39 -11.90
N THR A 201 -10.48 -7.27 -13.24
CA THR A 201 -9.73 -8.21 -14.07
C THR A 201 -8.27 -8.28 -13.63
N HIS A 202 -7.58 -7.15 -13.51
CA HIS A 202 -6.22 -7.07 -12.95
C HIS A 202 -6.23 -6.84 -11.43
N GLY A 203 -7.23 -6.11 -10.91
CA GLY A 203 -7.34 -5.73 -9.50
C GLY A 203 -7.40 -6.91 -8.52
N VAL A 204 -7.85 -8.10 -8.95
CA VAL A 204 -7.82 -9.32 -8.13
C VAL A 204 -6.40 -9.69 -7.68
N ILE A 205 -5.37 -9.38 -8.49
CA ILE A 205 -3.97 -9.60 -8.13
C ILE A 205 -3.36 -8.33 -7.55
N GLU A 206 -3.63 -7.18 -8.16
CA GLU A 206 -2.99 -5.92 -7.77
C GLU A 206 -3.36 -5.48 -6.35
N ILE A 207 -4.65 -5.55 -5.99
CA ILE A 207 -5.15 -5.07 -4.69
C ILE A 207 -4.49 -5.84 -3.52
N PRO A 208 -4.44 -7.18 -3.48
CA PRO A 208 -3.70 -7.90 -2.46
C PRO A 208 -2.22 -7.51 -2.38
N ILE A 209 -1.58 -7.28 -3.53
CA ILE A 209 -0.16 -6.91 -3.61
C ILE A 209 0.11 -5.53 -3.02
N ILE A 210 -0.72 -4.53 -3.36
CA ILE A 210 -0.65 -3.19 -2.78
C ILE A 210 -0.89 -3.25 -1.27
N ILE A 211 -1.87 -4.03 -0.80
CA ILE A 211 -2.16 -4.19 0.63
C ILE A 211 -0.96 -4.81 1.36
N ILE A 212 -0.35 -5.87 0.82
CA ILE A 212 0.84 -6.51 1.40
C ILE A 212 2.03 -5.55 1.43
N ALA A 213 2.28 -4.82 0.33
CA ALA A 213 3.36 -3.84 0.25
C ALA A 213 3.17 -2.72 1.27
N THR A 214 1.95 -2.17 1.37
CA THR A 214 1.60 -1.11 2.32
C THR A 214 1.73 -1.59 3.76
N ALA A 215 1.27 -2.81 4.07
CA ALA A 215 1.41 -3.42 5.40
C ALA A 215 2.89 -3.63 5.79
N ALA A 216 3.74 -4.04 4.84
CA ALA A 216 5.18 -4.17 5.07
C ALA A 216 5.84 -2.80 5.33
N ALA A 217 5.50 -1.79 4.52
CA ALA A 217 5.97 -0.41 4.71
C ALA A 217 5.50 0.19 6.04
N LEU A 218 4.24 0.00 6.41
CA LEU A 218 3.67 0.40 7.70
C LEU A 218 4.46 -0.23 8.86
N ARG A 219 4.72 -1.55 8.80
CA ARG A 219 5.51 -2.24 9.82
C ARG A 219 6.93 -1.69 9.90
N LEU A 220 7.58 -1.46 8.76
CA LEU A 220 8.94 -0.92 8.70
C LEU A 220 9.03 0.45 9.39
N GLY A 221 8.08 1.34 9.12
CA GLY A 221 8.03 2.64 9.78
C GLY A 221 7.63 2.56 11.25
N ALA A 222 6.66 1.70 11.61
CA ALA A 222 6.11 1.63 12.95
C ALA A 222 6.96 0.82 13.95
N VAL A 223 7.92 0.01 13.51
CA VAL A 223 8.70 -0.87 14.42
C VAL A 223 9.46 -0.10 15.50
N ILE A 224 9.82 1.16 15.23
CA ILE A 224 10.50 2.03 16.19
C ILE A 224 9.57 2.55 17.29
N THR A 225 8.25 2.49 17.09
CA THR A 225 7.26 2.93 18.09
C THR A 225 6.79 1.80 19.01
N HIS A 226 6.97 0.55 18.57
CA HIS A 226 6.66 -0.63 19.36
C HIS A 226 7.74 -1.70 19.19
N LEU A 227 8.71 -1.69 20.09
CA LEU A 227 9.84 -2.62 20.06
C LEU A 227 9.43 -4.03 20.51
N PRO A 228 9.85 -5.08 19.77
CA PRO A 228 9.75 -6.45 20.26
C PRO A 228 10.50 -6.63 21.60
N LYS A 229 9.97 -7.49 22.48
CA LYS A 229 10.60 -7.74 23.79
C LYS A 229 12.03 -8.26 23.58
N GLY A 230 12.97 -7.67 24.32
CA GLY A 230 14.38 -8.09 24.32
C GLY A 230 15.22 -7.64 23.11
N THR A 231 14.70 -6.82 22.19
CA THR A 231 15.48 -6.30 21.06
C THR A 231 15.83 -4.81 21.23
N SER A 232 16.90 -4.38 20.55
CA SER A 232 17.24 -2.96 20.41
C SER A 232 16.53 -2.34 19.19
N VAL A 233 16.41 -1.00 19.17
CA VAL A 233 15.81 -0.25 18.05
C VAL A 233 16.47 -0.62 16.73
N GLY A 234 17.81 -0.56 16.68
CA GLY A 234 18.56 -0.88 15.46
C GLY A 234 18.37 -2.31 15.00
N HIS A 235 18.33 -3.28 15.91
CA HIS A 235 18.09 -4.69 15.55
C HIS A 235 16.68 -4.89 14.99
N ALA A 236 15.66 -4.39 15.69
CA ALA A 236 14.27 -4.49 15.27
C ALA A 236 14.04 -3.85 13.89
N TRP A 237 14.64 -2.68 13.65
CA TRP A 237 14.55 -1.99 12.37
C TRP A 237 15.28 -2.72 11.24
N ILE A 238 16.50 -3.24 11.48
CA ILE A 238 17.23 -4.04 10.48
C ILE A 238 16.44 -5.30 10.09
N THR A 239 15.85 -6.00 11.06
CA THR A 239 15.01 -7.17 10.79
C THR A 239 13.76 -6.79 10.01
N ALA A 240 13.09 -5.69 10.38
CA ALA A 240 11.91 -5.20 9.67
C ALA A 240 12.23 -4.79 8.23
N LEU A 241 13.36 -4.14 7.99
CA LEU A 241 13.83 -3.78 6.66
C LEU A 241 14.14 -5.02 5.83
N GLY A 242 14.83 -6.01 6.43
CA GLY A 242 15.10 -7.29 5.77
C GLY A 242 13.83 -8.03 5.38
N ASP A 243 12.84 -8.10 6.27
CA ASP A 243 11.51 -8.66 5.97
C ASP A 243 10.81 -7.88 4.83
N THR A 244 10.87 -6.54 4.86
CA THR A 244 10.22 -5.68 3.86
C THR A 244 10.82 -5.86 2.47
N ILE A 245 12.15 -5.88 2.35
CA ILE A 245 12.84 -6.16 1.08
C ILE A 245 12.51 -7.57 0.59
N LYS A 246 12.50 -8.55 1.50
CA LYS A 246 12.17 -9.93 1.18
C LYS A 246 10.76 -10.07 0.61
N ILE A 247 9.76 -9.45 1.25
CA ILE A 247 8.38 -9.40 0.76
C ILE A 247 8.31 -8.62 -0.56
N GLY A 248 9.02 -7.51 -0.68
CA GLY A 248 9.11 -6.69 -1.87
C GLY A 248 9.56 -7.49 -3.10
N VAL A 249 10.67 -8.21 -2.96
CA VAL A 249 11.27 -9.00 -4.06
C VAL A 249 10.53 -10.32 -4.29
N GLY A 250 10.10 -11.01 -3.23
CA GLY A 250 9.54 -12.36 -3.33
C GLY A 250 8.02 -12.42 -3.56
N VAL A 251 7.29 -11.34 -3.27
CA VAL A 251 5.82 -11.31 -3.38
C VAL A 251 5.36 -10.12 -4.20
N VAL A 252 5.74 -8.90 -3.80
CA VAL A 252 5.19 -7.68 -4.40
C VAL A 252 5.62 -7.55 -5.85
N LEU A 253 6.92 -7.64 -6.14
CA LEU A 253 7.44 -7.52 -7.50
C LEU A 253 6.85 -8.60 -8.44
N PRO A 254 6.90 -9.92 -8.14
CA PRO A 254 6.23 -10.92 -8.96
C PRO A 254 4.73 -10.66 -9.16
N GLY A 255 4.04 -10.23 -8.11
CA GLY A 255 2.61 -9.91 -8.17
C GLY A 255 2.29 -8.72 -9.08
N LEU A 256 3.11 -7.65 -9.04
CA LEU A 256 2.98 -6.51 -9.95
C LEU A 256 3.20 -6.93 -11.41
N PHE A 257 4.17 -7.81 -11.67
CA PHE A 257 4.40 -8.36 -13.02
C PHE A 257 3.16 -9.13 -13.51
N ILE A 258 2.58 -9.99 -12.67
CA ILE A 258 1.37 -10.74 -13.02
C ILE A 258 0.18 -9.80 -13.26
N ALA A 259 -0.05 -8.84 -12.36
CA ALA A 259 -1.12 -7.85 -12.50
C ALA A 259 -0.98 -7.04 -13.80
N ALA A 260 0.22 -6.54 -14.10
CA ALA A 260 0.47 -5.77 -15.32
C ALA A 260 0.31 -6.59 -16.61
N ILE A 261 0.61 -7.90 -16.60
CA ILE A 261 0.32 -8.78 -17.75
C ILE A 261 -1.20 -8.87 -17.96
N ILE A 262 -1.95 -9.07 -16.88
CA ILE A 262 -3.42 -9.16 -16.93
C ILE A 262 -4.01 -7.81 -17.38
N GLU A 263 -3.48 -6.70 -16.89
CA GLU A 263 -3.90 -5.36 -17.25
C GLU A 263 -3.61 -5.05 -18.72
N ALA A 264 -2.39 -5.25 -19.19
CA ALA A 264 -2.01 -4.90 -20.56
C ALA A 264 -2.65 -5.81 -21.64
N TYR A 265 -2.89 -7.09 -21.34
CA TYR A 265 -3.29 -8.07 -22.38
C TYR A 265 -4.69 -8.65 -22.21
N ILE A 266 -5.20 -8.75 -20.98
CA ILE A 266 -6.48 -9.42 -20.69
C ILE A 266 -7.59 -8.38 -20.48
N THR A 267 -7.32 -7.33 -19.69
CA THR A 267 -8.32 -6.33 -19.31
C THR A 267 -8.99 -5.66 -20.53
N PRO A 268 -8.25 -5.16 -21.55
CA PRO A 268 -8.87 -4.60 -22.75
C PRO A 268 -9.78 -5.59 -23.50
N ARG A 269 -9.37 -6.86 -23.59
CA ARG A 269 -10.15 -7.90 -24.29
C ARG A 269 -11.43 -8.24 -23.55
N VAL A 270 -11.39 -8.28 -22.22
CA VAL A 270 -12.58 -8.51 -21.38
C VAL A 270 -13.56 -7.36 -21.55
N ILE A 271 -13.07 -6.12 -21.54
CA ILE A 271 -13.90 -4.92 -21.77
C ILE A 271 -14.56 -4.99 -23.16
N VAL A 272 -13.79 -5.22 -24.22
CA VAL A 272 -14.33 -5.35 -25.60
C VAL A 272 -15.34 -6.50 -25.73
N ALA A 273 -15.08 -7.65 -25.12
CA ALA A 273 -16.01 -8.78 -25.15
C ALA A 273 -17.36 -8.47 -24.47
N LEU A 274 -17.34 -7.76 -23.34
CA LEU A 274 -18.55 -7.28 -22.67
C LEU A 274 -19.29 -6.22 -23.50
N MET A 275 -18.56 -5.42 -24.27
CA MET A 275 -19.14 -4.40 -25.16
C MET A 275 -19.77 -5.02 -26.42
N GLY A 276 -19.25 -6.14 -26.93
CA GLY A 276 -19.80 -6.84 -28.10
C GLY A 276 -20.91 -7.85 -27.79
N SER A 277 -21.21 -8.07 -26.50
CA SER A 277 -22.26 -8.99 -26.04
C SER A 277 -23.50 -8.29 -25.47
N GLY A 278 -23.52 -6.95 -25.46
CA GLY A 278 -24.68 -6.11 -25.15
C GLY A 278 -25.19 -5.40 -26.40
#